data_AF-A0A6P0T3S1-F1
#
_entry.id   AF-A0A6P0T3S1-F1
#
_cell.length_a   1.000
_cell.length_b   1.000
_cell.length_c   1.000
_cell.angle_alpha   90.00
_cell.angle_beta   90.00
_cell.angle_gamma   90.00
#
_symmetry.space_group_name_H-M   'P 1'
#
loop_
_entity.id
_entity.type
_entity.pdbx_description
1 polymer ?
#
loop_
_entity_poly.entity_id
_entity_poly.type
_entity_poly.pdbx_seq_one_letter_code
_entity_poly.pdbx_strand_id
1 'polypeptide(L)' 'MDQLYNQKANYELPCVYGAVTIGDEWRFFKLYKNVAYIDNDNYYIIDISKIIGIIVKMVKGEA' A
#
# COMPACT_ATOMS: atom_id res chain seq x y z
N MET A 1 -4.05 8.91 -0.69
CA MET A 1 -3.58 10.13 -1.37
C MET A 1 -2.45 9.71 -2.29
N ASP A 2 -2.59 9.95 -3.58
CA ASP A 2 -1.62 9.48 -4.57
C ASP A 2 -0.42 10.44 -4.67
N GLN A 3 0.71 9.95 -5.20
CA GLN A 3 1.95 10.72 -5.28
C GLN A 3 1.80 12.04 -6.06
N LEU A 4 0.95 12.05 -7.09
CA LEU A 4 0.61 13.26 -7.85
C LEU A 4 -0.07 14.33 -6.97
N TYR A 5 -0.92 13.92 -6.03
CA TYR A 5 -1.56 14.84 -5.09
C TYR A 5 -0.55 15.40 -4.09
N ASN A 6 0.32 14.54 -3.55
CA ASN A 6 1.34 14.95 -2.59
C ASN A 6 2.35 15.94 -3.21
N GLN A 7 2.79 15.67 -4.45
CA GLN A 7 3.65 16.59 -5.22
C GLN A 7 2.99 17.95 -5.44
N LYS A 8 1.70 17.98 -5.80
CA LYS A 8 0.94 19.24 -5.95
C LYS A 8 0.79 20.01 -4.63
N ALA A 9 0.76 19.32 -3.51
CA ALA A 9 0.70 19.91 -2.16
C ALA A 9 2.09 20.29 -1.62
N ASN A 10 3.16 20.20 -2.42
CA ASN A 10 4.54 20.40 -2.01
C ASN A 10 4.98 19.50 -0.84
N TYR A 11 4.33 18.33 -0.74
CA TYR A 11 4.59 17.32 0.28
C TYR A 11 5.36 16.17 -0.36
N GLU A 12 6.68 16.14 -0.20
CA GLU A 12 7.53 15.08 -0.75
C GLU A 12 7.41 13.80 0.09
N LEU A 13 6.42 12.98 -0.25
CA LEU A 13 6.32 11.60 0.22
C LEU A 13 7.06 10.69 -0.77
N PRO A 14 8.25 10.16 -0.43
CA PRO A 14 9.03 9.34 -1.35
C PRO A 14 8.37 7.99 -1.64
N CYS A 15 7.50 7.52 -0.74
CA CYS A 15 6.78 6.26 -0.84
C CYS A 15 5.30 6.42 -0.49
N VAL A 16 4.42 5.86 -1.30
CA VAL A 16 2.98 5.73 -1.05
C VAL A 16 2.61 4.26 -1.02
N TYR A 17 1.91 3.81 0.01
CA TYR A 17 1.39 2.45 0.12
C TYR A 17 -0.11 2.42 -0.20
N GLY A 18 -0.59 1.33 -0.78
CA GLY A 18 -2.00 1.17 -1.12
C GLY A 18 -2.45 -0.30 -1.13
N ALA A 19 -3.76 -0.47 -1.11
CA ALA A 19 -4.43 -1.75 -1.21
C ALA A 19 -5.62 -1.65 -2.18
N VAL A 20 -5.88 -2.72 -2.93
CA VAL A 20 -7.05 -2.89 -3.78
C VAL A 20 -7.80 -4.14 -3.32
N THR A 21 -9.12 -4.08 -3.26
CA THR A 21 -9.95 -5.22 -2.83
C THR A 21 -11.24 -5.31 -3.62
N ILE A 22 -11.72 -6.53 -3.82
CA ILE A 22 -13.06 -6.85 -4.35
C ILE A 22 -14.02 -7.35 -3.25
N GLY A 23 -13.64 -7.20 -1.98
CA GLY A 23 -14.42 -7.57 -0.79
C GLY A 23 -13.78 -8.70 0.01
N ASP A 24 -13.53 -9.82 -0.64
CA ASP A 24 -12.93 -11.02 -0.04
C ASP A 24 -11.44 -11.18 -0.35
N GLU A 25 -10.97 -10.68 -1.50
CA GLU A 25 -9.56 -10.66 -1.89
C GLU A 25 -8.95 -9.26 -1.71
N TRP A 26 -7.73 -9.21 -1.19
CA TRP A 26 -6.90 -8.02 -1.03
C TRP A 26 -5.58 -8.20 -1.78
N ARG A 27 -5.13 -7.13 -2.44
CA ARG A 27 -3.80 -6.99 -3.00
C ARG A 27 -3.16 -5.68 -2.58
N PHE A 28 -1.86 -5.71 -2.39
CA PHE A 28 -1.09 -4.61 -1.83
C PHE A 28 -0.05 -4.10 -2.82
N PHE A 29 0.28 -2.80 -2.74
CA PHE A 29 1.32 -2.21 -3.57
C PHE A 29 2.01 -1.04 -2.85
N LYS A 30 3.20 -0.70 -3.33
CA LYS A 30 3.88 0.56 -3.01
C LYS A 30 4.31 1.29 -4.28
N LEU A 31 4.17 2.60 -4.29
CA LEU A 31 4.73 3.49 -5.29
C LEU A 31 5.91 4.20 -4.65
N TYR A 32 7.12 3.91 -5.13
CA TYR A 32 8.33 4.60 -4.71
C TYR A 32 8.83 5.46 -5.86
N LYS A 33 8.79 6.77 -5.68
CA LYS A 33 9.02 7.76 -6.75
C LYS A 33 8.06 7.51 -7.93
N ASN A 34 8.57 6.93 -9.03
CA ASN A 34 7.80 6.61 -10.23
C ASN A 34 7.78 5.11 -10.54
N VAL A 35 8.16 4.26 -9.57
CA VAL A 35 8.21 2.80 -9.73
C VAL A 35 7.14 2.17 -8.84
N ALA A 36 6.21 1.44 -9.47
CA ALA A 36 5.20 0.67 -8.79
C ALA A 36 5.73 -0.75 -8.48
N TYR A 37 5.58 -1.15 -7.22
CA TYR A 37 5.86 -2.50 -6.74
C TYR A 37 4.54 -3.11 -6.32
N ILE A 38 4.13 -4.17 -7.00
CA ILE A 38 2.87 -4.86 -6.75
C ILE A 38 3.19 -6.16 -6.05
N ASP A 39 2.46 -6.45 -4.98
CA ASP A 39 2.50 -7.77 -4.36
C ASP A 39 1.79 -8.77 -5.27
N ASN A 40 2.48 -9.89 -5.56
CA ASN A 40 1.95 -10.95 -6.42
C ASN A 40 1.01 -11.89 -5.66
N ASP A 41 0.99 -11.82 -4.33
CA ASP A 41 0.12 -12.63 -3.51
C ASP A 41 -1.29 -12.03 -3.37
N ASN A 42 -2.28 -12.92 -3.40
CA ASN A 42 -3.66 -12.59 -3.06
C ASN A 42 -3.92 -12.93 -1.58
N TYR A 43 -4.49 -12.00 -0.85
CA TYR A 43 -4.79 -12.16 0.57
C TYR A 43 -6.30 -12.20 0.79
N TYR A 44 -6.81 -13.33 1.26
CA TYR A 44 -8.24 -13.47 1.51
C TYR A 44 -8.61 -12.96 2.91
N ILE A 45 -9.78 -12.33 3.04
CA ILE A 45 -10.29 -11.71 4.28
C ILE A 45 -10.41 -12.69 5.45
N ILE A 46 -10.48 -14.00 5.17
CA ILE A 46 -10.46 -15.06 6.18
C ILE A 46 -9.19 -15.02 7.04
N ASP A 47 -8.07 -14.55 6.49
CA ASP A 47 -6.82 -14.32 7.21
C ASP A 47 -6.65 -12.82 7.54
N ILE A 48 -7.59 -12.32 8.35
CA ILE A 48 -7.62 -10.91 8.74
C ILE A 48 -6.36 -10.48 9.48
N SER A 49 -5.76 -11.37 10.26
CA SER A 49 -4.52 -11.09 11.00
C SER A 49 -3.37 -10.80 10.05
N LYS A 50 -3.24 -11.53 8.94
CA LYS A 50 -2.22 -11.27 7.93
C LYS A 50 -2.45 -9.92 7.22
N ILE A 51 -3.69 -9.64 6.82
CA ILE A 51 -4.08 -8.35 6.20
C ILE A 51 -3.73 -7.17 7.12
N ILE A 52 -4.13 -7.23 8.39
CA ILE A 52 -3.83 -6.19 9.38
C ILE A 52 -2.32 -6.07 9.61
N GLY A 53 -1.60 -7.20 9.68
CA GLY A 53 -0.14 -7.19 9.82
C GLY A 53 0.55 -6.43 8.67
N ILE A 54 0.09 -6.61 7.44
CA ILE A 54 0.59 -5.88 6.26
C ILE A 54 0.29 -4.39 6.38
N ILE A 55 -0.95 -4.01 6.72
CA ILE A 55 -1.34 -2.61 6.90
C ILE A 55 -0.49 -1.93 8.00
N VAL A 56 -0.31 -2.60 9.14
CA VAL A 56 0.53 -2.08 10.24
C VAL A 56 1.97 -1.88 9.77
N LYS A 57 2.51 -2.79 8.97
CA LYS A 57 3.86 -2.65 8.39
C LYS A 57 3.94 -1.46 7.44
N MET A 58 2.92 -1.23 6.61
CA MET A 58 2.86 -0.06 5.72
C MET A 58 2.83 1.26 6.49
N VAL A 59 2.05 1.33 7.58
CA VAL A 59 1.95 2.54 8.43
C VAL A 59 3.26 2.83 9.15
N LYS A 60 3.96 1.79 9.60
CA LYS A 60 5.29 1.95 10.25
C LYS A 60 6.39 2.37 9.26
N GLY A 61 6.17 2.17 7.96
CA GLY A 61 7.20 2.39 6.94
C GLY A 61 8.29 1.31 6.95
N GLU A 62 9.10 1.32 5.91
CA GLU A 62 10.39 0.61 5.91
C GLU A 62 11.38 1.50 6.68
N ALA A 63 12.12 0.92 7.63
CA ALA A 63 13.14 1.63 8.41
C ALA A 63 14.32 2.06 7.53
#